data_AF-B4G6I7-F1
#
_entry.id   AF-B4G6I7-F1
#
_cell.length_a   1.000
_cell.length_b   1.000
_cell.length_c   1.000
_cell.angle_alpha   90.00
_cell.angle_beta   90.00
_cell.angle_gamma   90.00
#
_symmetry.space_group_name_H-M   'P 1'
#
loop_
_entity.id
_entity.type
_entity.pdbx_description
1 polymer ?
#
loop_
_entity_poly.entity_id
_entity_poly.type
_entity_poly.pdbx_seq_one_letter_code
_entity_poly.pdbx_strand_id
1 'polypeptide(L)'
;MHTIMLERFRMQHSKNISRLLRHFSRQLDGTHNNAVVIAAAVRTPRTPFKAEEQKLAGIVIDELVKRTLVPREEFKKLIVCCSSNASASDCNARLANVAKELGLKSCEAHALQDDICSIAGLRMTLDSLREGKAQCIITGDTRCQFLEPDDGLLANELMTVHQAPARGKQTAKADPSEPTPTLGAAALAWTTYETAERLQLQPLALVREFAVKNNREDALYHVHGGQPLLPSQIHTWDLVTSREPPKPSYFHLDLSGNNLCTHDNLHITASHLLTHLVHSLPAGELGCAYMDGSDGRLMIIFLEKLKPKIAQVDGLPLLTLYTKKPCPLCDDLVSQLEQKYAGKFRLEKVYIDRKENVRYLRLFRHDIPVLFFNGQFLCMHKLNEEALRERLAGLE
;
A
#
# COMPACT_ATOMS: atom_id res chain seq x y z
N MET A 1 -72.26 -16.98 -7.37
CA MET A 1 -71.54 -18.16 -6.85
C MET A 1 -70.08 -18.02 -7.26
N HIS A 2 -69.17 -18.21 -6.30
CA HIS A 2 -67.71 -17.96 -6.30
C HIS A 2 -67.24 -16.56 -5.90
N THR A 3 -67.45 -16.26 -4.60
CA THR A 3 -66.46 -15.92 -3.55
C THR A 3 -65.01 -15.67 -4.06
N ILE A 4 -64.34 -14.56 -3.73
CA ILE A 4 -63.61 -14.37 -2.45
C ILE A 4 -63.41 -12.87 -2.14
N MET A 5 -63.55 -12.57 -0.85
CA MET A 5 -63.44 -11.30 -0.14
C MET A 5 -62.09 -10.60 -0.29
N LEU A 6 -62.13 -9.26 -0.33
CA LEU A 6 -61.03 -8.37 0.05
C LEU A 6 -61.54 -7.48 1.19
N GLU A 7 -61.31 -7.90 2.42
CA GLU A 7 -61.48 -7.05 3.60
C GLU A 7 -60.14 -6.41 3.99
N ARG A 8 -60.20 -5.09 4.16
CA ARG A 8 -59.19 -4.26 4.78
C ARG A 8 -59.04 -4.64 6.25
N PHE A 9 -57.81 -4.75 6.75
CA PHE A 9 -57.53 -4.48 8.15
C PHE A 9 -56.29 -3.60 8.33
N ARG A 10 -56.49 -2.61 9.18
CA ARG A 10 -55.62 -1.53 9.63
C ARG A 10 -54.82 -2.04 10.83
N MET A 11 -53.52 -1.77 10.92
CA MET A 11 -52.82 -1.79 12.22
C MET A 11 -51.86 -0.62 12.36
N GLN A 12 -52.02 0.09 13.48
CA GLN A 12 -51.17 1.14 14.01
C GLN A 12 -49.96 0.53 14.74
N HIS A 13 -48.86 1.30 14.73
CA HIS A 13 -47.78 1.41 15.72
C HIS A 13 -47.18 0.15 16.39
N SER A 14 -45.86 -0.02 16.19
CA SER A 14 -44.92 -0.05 17.32
C SER A 14 -43.51 0.35 16.88
N LYS A 15 -42.88 1.20 17.69
CA LYS A 15 -41.48 1.62 17.58
C LYS A 15 -40.57 0.50 18.11
N ASN A 16 -39.34 0.46 17.60
CA ASN A 16 -38.15 -0.21 18.14
C ASN A 16 -38.20 -1.73 18.26
N ILE A 17 -37.33 -2.39 17.46
CA ILE A 17 -36.37 -3.45 17.83
C ILE A 17 -36.01 -4.17 16.50
N SER A 18 -35.00 -3.67 15.81
CA SER A 18 -34.23 -4.45 14.82
C SER A 18 -32.80 -3.91 14.66
N ARG A 19 -32.23 -3.39 15.75
CA ARG A 19 -30.77 -3.31 15.95
C ARG A 19 -30.39 -4.57 16.71
N LEU A 20 -30.24 -5.68 16.00
CA LEU A 20 -29.41 -6.81 16.40
C LEU A 20 -29.41 -7.80 15.22
N LEU A 21 -28.21 -8.33 14.90
CA LEU A 21 -27.96 -9.43 13.97
C LEU A 21 -27.87 -9.07 12.48
N ARG A 22 -26.68 -8.61 12.08
CA ARG A 22 -25.89 -9.28 11.02
C ARG A 22 -24.43 -8.77 10.96
N HIS A 23 -23.71 -8.86 12.09
CA HIS A 23 -22.25 -8.99 12.01
C HIS A 23 -21.91 -10.47 11.90
N PHE A 24 -22.10 -11.03 10.71
CA PHE A 24 -21.31 -12.20 10.31
C PHE A 24 -20.01 -11.64 9.73
N SER A 25 -19.07 -11.27 10.61
CA SER A 25 -17.68 -11.51 10.27
C SER A 25 -17.60 -13.02 10.14
N ARG A 26 -17.59 -13.53 8.89
CA ARG A 26 -17.13 -14.89 8.65
C ARG A 26 -15.71 -14.90 9.19
N GLN A 27 -15.58 -15.42 10.40
CA GLN A 27 -14.36 -16.04 10.87
C GLN A 27 -13.87 -16.89 9.70
N LEU A 28 -12.75 -16.47 9.11
CA LEU A 28 -12.15 -17.03 7.90
C LEU A 28 -11.58 -18.41 8.26
N ASP A 29 -12.47 -19.38 8.39
CA ASP A 29 -12.15 -20.78 8.63
C ASP A 29 -11.65 -21.43 7.33
N GLY A 30 -10.40 -21.88 7.34
CA GLY A 30 -9.88 -22.93 6.47
C GLY A 30 -9.48 -22.52 5.04
N THR A 31 -8.30 -23.01 4.62
CA THR A 31 -7.83 -23.13 3.23
C THR A 31 -7.60 -21.85 2.42
N HIS A 32 -6.68 -20.98 2.87
CA HIS A 32 -6.03 -19.96 2.02
C HIS A 32 -4.56 -20.29 1.78
N ASN A 33 -4.22 -21.57 1.54
CA ASN A 33 -2.91 -21.91 1.00
C ASN A 33 -2.75 -21.12 -0.30
N ASN A 34 -1.77 -20.21 -0.34
CA ASN A 34 -1.41 -19.39 -1.51
C ASN A 34 -2.22 -18.08 -1.78
N ALA A 35 -3.04 -17.58 -0.85
CA ALA A 35 -3.65 -16.24 -1.03
C ALA A 35 -2.58 -15.13 -1.02
N VAL A 36 -2.73 -14.08 -1.84
CA VAL A 36 -1.72 -13.01 -1.97
C VAL A 36 -2.03 -11.82 -1.07
N VAL A 37 -1.02 -11.32 -0.37
CA VAL A 37 -1.12 -10.14 0.50
C VAL A 37 -0.08 -9.08 0.14
N ILE A 38 -0.43 -7.82 0.42
CA ILE A 38 0.49 -6.69 0.44
C ILE A 38 1.08 -6.61 1.84
N ALA A 39 2.36 -6.96 1.99
CA ALA A 39 3.06 -6.96 3.28
C ALA A 39 3.41 -5.54 3.75
N ALA A 40 3.83 -4.68 2.82
CA ALA A 40 4.10 -3.26 3.09
C ALA A 40 3.97 -2.45 1.79
N ALA A 41 3.76 -1.13 1.94
CA ALA A 41 3.72 -0.20 0.83
C ALA A 41 4.28 1.16 1.28
N VAL A 42 4.98 1.85 0.39
CA VAL A 42 5.55 3.18 0.63
C VAL A 42 5.69 3.95 -0.67
N ARG A 43 5.58 5.27 -0.59
CA ARG A 43 5.91 6.19 -1.67
C ARG A 43 6.74 7.38 -1.21
N THR A 44 7.39 8.02 -2.15
CA THR A 44 8.13 9.25 -1.93
C THR A 44 7.17 10.41 -1.66
N PRO A 45 7.51 11.36 -0.79
CA PRO A 45 6.79 12.64 -0.74
C PRO A 45 7.00 13.41 -2.05
N ARG A 46 6.12 14.39 -2.33
CA ARG A 46 6.17 15.24 -3.54
C ARG A 46 7.34 16.25 -3.56
N THR A 47 8.41 16.01 -2.79
CA THR A 47 9.59 16.87 -2.79
C THR A 47 10.47 16.61 -4.01
N PRO A 48 11.02 17.65 -4.68
CA PRO A 48 11.89 17.47 -5.83
C PRO A 48 13.05 16.53 -5.52
N PHE A 49 13.03 15.34 -6.11
CA PHE A 49 14.20 14.46 -6.12
C PHE A 49 15.03 14.80 -7.35
N LYS A 50 16.13 15.52 -7.15
CA LYS A 50 17.21 15.60 -8.15
C LYS A 50 18.03 14.30 -8.09
N ALA A 51 17.40 13.18 -8.41
CA ALA A 51 18.04 11.89 -8.47
C ALA A 51 17.66 11.22 -9.79
N GLU A 52 18.62 10.55 -10.42
CA GLU A 52 18.34 9.65 -11.53
C GLU A 52 17.36 8.56 -11.05
N GLU A 53 16.45 8.10 -11.92
CA GLU A 53 15.41 7.11 -11.57
C GLU A 53 15.96 5.88 -10.87
N GLN A 54 17.16 5.42 -11.23
CA GLN A 54 17.83 4.28 -10.57
C GLN A 54 18.12 4.54 -9.11
N LYS A 55 18.61 5.74 -8.78
CA LYS A 55 18.88 6.14 -7.40
C LYS A 55 17.56 6.27 -6.63
N LEU A 56 16.52 6.80 -7.28
CA LEU A 56 15.18 6.89 -6.69
C LEU A 56 14.60 5.50 -6.39
N ALA A 57 14.74 4.55 -7.32
CA ALA A 57 14.37 3.14 -7.12
C ALA A 57 15.11 2.55 -5.91
N GLY A 58 16.43 2.72 -5.83
CA GLY A 58 17.22 2.23 -4.70
C GLY A 58 16.75 2.78 -3.36
N ILE A 59 16.46 4.09 -3.30
CA ILE A 59 15.98 4.77 -2.09
C ILE A 59 14.61 4.23 -1.64
N VAL A 60 13.63 4.16 -2.55
CA VAL A 60 12.27 3.72 -2.18
C VAL A 60 12.22 2.22 -1.85
N ILE A 61 13.04 1.40 -2.51
CA ILE A 61 13.12 -0.04 -2.24
C ILE A 61 13.79 -0.30 -0.89
N ASP A 62 14.87 0.42 -0.56
CA ASP A 62 15.53 0.26 0.74
C ASP A 62 14.59 0.61 1.90
N GLU A 63 13.85 1.72 1.75
CA GLU A 63 12.81 2.11 2.68
C GLU A 63 11.75 1.01 2.82
N LEU A 64 11.18 0.54 1.70
CA LEU A 64 10.17 -0.52 1.70
C LEU A 64 10.67 -1.77 2.44
N VAL A 65 11.88 -2.25 2.13
CA VAL A 65 12.45 -3.44 2.76
C VAL A 65 12.49 -3.28 4.28
N LYS A 66 12.90 -2.12 4.79
CA LYS A 66 12.90 -1.82 6.23
C LYS A 66 11.49 -1.85 6.84
N ARG A 67 10.47 -1.43 6.10
CA ARG A 67 9.06 -1.44 6.56
C ARG A 67 8.46 -2.84 6.67
N THR A 68 9.01 -3.83 5.97
CA THR A 68 8.40 -5.17 5.88
C THR A 68 8.76 -6.13 7.01
N LEU A 69 9.87 -5.89 7.75
CA LEU A 69 10.52 -6.89 8.64
C LEU A 69 10.98 -8.18 7.94
N VAL A 70 10.84 -8.28 6.62
CA VAL A 70 11.24 -9.45 5.84
C VAL A 70 12.78 -9.46 5.68
N PRO A 71 13.45 -10.58 5.97
CA PRO A 71 14.88 -10.73 5.67
C PRO A 71 15.16 -10.51 4.18
N ARG A 72 16.28 -9.83 3.86
CA ARG A 72 16.63 -9.44 2.48
C ARG A 72 16.74 -10.65 1.53
N GLU A 73 17.16 -11.80 2.06
CA GLU A 73 17.27 -13.07 1.36
C GLU A 73 15.93 -13.71 0.96
N GLU A 74 14.80 -13.29 1.55
CA GLU A 74 13.47 -13.82 1.21
C GLU A 74 12.94 -13.21 -0.09
N PHE A 75 13.39 -11.99 -0.45
CA PHE A 75 13.01 -11.36 -1.72
C PHE A 75 13.65 -12.09 -2.91
N LYS A 76 12.80 -12.65 -3.77
CA LYS A 76 13.23 -13.44 -4.93
C LYS A 76 13.06 -12.71 -6.25
N LYS A 77 12.22 -11.68 -6.30
CA LYS A 77 11.97 -10.92 -7.52
C LYS A 77 11.75 -9.43 -7.22
N LEU A 78 12.33 -8.58 -8.06
CA LEU A 78 12.22 -7.13 -8.02
C LEU A 78 11.75 -6.67 -9.41
N ILE A 79 10.55 -6.12 -9.48
CA ILE A 79 9.95 -5.62 -10.72
C ILE A 79 9.81 -4.11 -10.59
N VAL A 80 10.45 -3.32 -11.46
CA VAL A 80 10.37 -1.86 -11.40
C VAL A 80 9.99 -1.28 -12.75
N CYS A 81 8.93 -0.48 -12.74
CA CYS A 81 8.49 0.31 -13.89
C CYS A 81 9.29 1.62 -13.96
N CYS A 82 9.90 1.92 -15.10
CA CYS A 82 10.76 3.10 -15.28
C CYS A 82 10.56 3.75 -16.66
N SER A 83 10.98 5.01 -16.82
CA SER A 83 10.75 5.80 -18.04
C SER A 83 11.96 5.76 -18.98
N SER A 84 12.90 4.85 -18.75
CA SER A 84 14.18 4.84 -19.45
C SER A 84 14.05 4.36 -20.90
N ASN A 85 14.61 5.13 -21.83
CA ASN A 85 14.71 4.75 -23.25
C ASN A 85 15.87 3.78 -23.56
N ALA A 86 16.58 3.28 -22.54
CA ALA A 86 17.66 2.32 -22.72
C ALA A 86 17.11 0.92 -23.07
N SER A 87 17.98 0.01 -23.55
CA SER A 87 17.56 -1.35 -23.86
C SER A 87 17.05 -2.07 -22.61
N ALA A 88 16.11 -3.01 -22.78
CA ALA A 88 15.59 -3.81 -21.66
C ALA A 88 16.70 -4.55 -20.90
N SER A 89 17.73 -5.02 -21.61
CA SER A 89 18.92 -5.65 -21.02
C SER A 89 19.68 -4.69 -20.12
N ASP A 90 19.92 -3.46 -20.57
CA ASP A 90 20.64 -2.45 -19.79
C ASP A 90 19.84 -2.04 -18.55
N CYS A 91 18.54 -1.83 -18.71
CA CYS A 91 17.65 -1.49 -17.60
C CYS A 91 17.60 -2.62 -16.54
N ASN A 92 17.52 -3.89 -16.97
CA ASN A 92 17.61 -5.04 -16.07
C ASN A 92 18.96 -5.10 -15.34
N ALA A 93 20.07 -4.87 -16.05
CA ALA A 93 21.40 -4.86 -15.45
C ALA A 93 21.57 -3.74 -14.41
N ARG A 94 21.06 -2.55 -14.71
CA ARG A 94 21.02 -1.40 -13.79
C ARG A 94 20.21 -1.72 -12.54
N LEU A 95 19.01 -2.29 -12.70
CA LEU A 95 18.16 -2.68 -11.57
C LEU A 95 18.76 -3.83 -10.76
N ALA A 96 19.44 -4.79 -11.39
CA ALA A 96 20.15 -5.86 -10.71
C ALA A 96 21.31 -5.31 -9.85
N ASN A 97 22.01 -4.27 -10.32
CA ASN A 97 23.01 -3.58 -9.52
C ASN A 97 22.39 -2.92 -8.29
N VAL A 98 21.24 -2.24 -8.43
CA VAL A 98 20.49 -1.70 -7.29
C VAL A 98 20.13 -2.81 -6.30
N ALA A 99 19.57 -3.93 -6.76
CA ALA A 99 19.25 -5.06 -5.90
C ALA A 99 20.48 -5.59 -5.14
N LYS A 100 21.63 -5.69 -5.81
CA LYS A 100 22.90 -6.12 -5.22
C LYS A 100 23.42 -5.15 -4.16
N GLU A 101 23.39 -3.85 -4.43
CA GLU A 101 23.78 -2.80 -3.47
C GLU A 101 22.91 -2.83 -2.22
N LEU A 102 21.61 -3.08 -2.40
CA LEU A 102 20.66 -3.28 -1.31
C LEU A 102 20.77 -4.66 -0.64
N GLY A 103 21.72 -5.52 -1.03
CA GLY A 103 21.92 -6.83 -0.43
C GLY A 103 20.82 -7.86 -0.73
N LEU A 104 19.99 -7.63 -1.74
CA LEU A 104 18.96 -8.56 -2.24
C LEU A 104 19.59 -9.63 -3.15
N LYS A 105 20.52 -10.41 -2.58
CA LYS A 105 21.44 -11.27 -3.36
C LYS A 105 20.77 -12.38 -4.19
N SER A 106 19.59 -12.84 -3.79
CA SER A 106 18.82 -13.89 -4.48
C SER A 106 17.71 -13.33 -5.37
N CYS A 107 17.69 -12.02 -5.60
CA CYS A 107 16.58 -11.34 -6.24
C CYS A 107 16.82 -11.18 -7.75
N GLU A 108 15.92 -11.75 -8.54
CA GLU A 108 15.86 -11.52 -9.98
C GLU A 108 15.25 -10.14 -10.27
N ALA A 109 15.94 -9.31 -11.06
CA ALA A 109 15.52 -7.94 -11.36
C ALA A 109 14.91 -7.82 -12.76
N HIS A 110 13.72 -7.23 -12.84
CA HIS A 110 13.00 -6.94 -14.09
C HIS A 110 12.59 -5.48 -14.14
N ALA A 111 13.19 -4.73 -15.04
CA ALA A 111 12.80 -3.37 -15.37
C ALA A 111 11.82 -3.39 -16.55
N LEU A 112 10.71 -2.65 -16.43
CA LEU A 112 9.69 -2.53 -17.47
C LEU A 112 9.59 -1.06 -17.92
N GLN A 113 9.55 -0.82 -19.23
CA GLN A 113 9.65 0.54 -19.80
C GLN A 113 8.45 0.99 -20.65
N ASP A 114 7.43 0.14 -20.86
CA ASP A 114 6.30 0.47 -21.72
C ASP A 114 5.22 1.32 -21.02
N ASP A 115 4.33 1.95 -21.79
CA ASP A 115 3.29 2.84 -21.25
C ASP A 115 2.33 2.12 -20.28
N ILE A 116 2.15 0.81 -20.47
CA ILE A 116 1.27 -0.05 -19.66
C ILE A 116 2.02 -0.79 -18.56
N CYS A 117 3.27 -0.42 -18.27
CA CYS A 117 4.14 -1.29 -17.49
C CYS A 117 3.68 -1.41 -16.04
N SER A 118 2.93 -0.44 -15.52
CA SER A 118 2.29 -0.56 -14.20
C SER A 118 1.31 -1.74 -14.14
N ILE A 119 0.52 -1.98 -15.19
CA ILE A 119 -0.39 -3.14 -15.30
C ILE A 119 0.40 -4.42 -15.55
N ALA A 120 1.40 -4.38 -16.44
CA ALA A 120 2.23 -5.54 -16.77
C ALA A 120 3.02 -6.04 -15.55
N GLY A 121 3.61 -5.12 -14.79
CA GLY A 121 4.38 -5.40 -13.58
C GLY A 121 3.51 -6.01 -12.48
N LEU A 122 2.32 -5.47 -12.23
CA LEU A 122 1.41 -6.04 -11.24
C LEU A 122 0.95 -7.45 -11.62
N ARG A 123 0.59 -7.67 -12.89
CA ARG A 123 0.25 -9.01 -13.39
C ARG A 123 1.41 -9.99 -13.23
N MET A 124 2.62 -9.60 -13.63
CA MET A 124 3.83 -10.42 -13.45
C MET A 124 4.08 -10.79 -11.98
N THR A 125 3.84 -9.86 -11.05
CA THR A 125 3.94 -10.11 -9.61
C THR A 125 2.92 -11.16 -9.15
N LEU A 126 1.64 -10.98 -9.48
CA LEU A 126 0.58 -11.85 -9.01
C LEU A 126 0.67 -13.25 -9.63
N ASP A 127 1.03 -13.35 -10.91
CA ASP A 127 1.26 -14.64 -11.58
C ASP A 127 2.46 -15.37 -10.96
N SER A 128 3.57 -14.66 -10.70
CA SER A 128 4.76 -15.27 -10.07
C SER A 128 4.47 -15.84 -8.68
N LEU A 129 3.61 -15.19 -7.89
CA LEU A 129 3.18 -15.67 -6.56
C LEU A 129 2.22 -16.87 -6.70
N ARG A 130 1.25 -16.80 -7.61
CA ARG A 130 0.28 -17.88 -7.85
C ARG A 130 0.96 -19.17 -8.31
N GLU A 131 1.97 -19.06 -9.17
CA GLU A 131 2.76 -20.19 -9.66
C GLU A 131 3.76 -20.74 -8.63
N GLY A 132 3.90 -20.10 -7.46
CA GLY A 132 4.84 -20.50 -6.41
C GLY A 132 6.31 -20.29 -6.77
N LYS A 133 6.61 -19.50 -7.82
CA LYS A 133 7.97 -19.26 -8.32
C LYS A 133 8.78 -18.34 -7.40
N ALA A 134 8.10 -17.48 -6.62
CA ALA A 134 8.72 -16.55 -5.68
C ALA A 134 7.84 -16.41 -4.44
N GLN A 135 8.47 -16.29 -3.25
CA GLN A 135 7.75 -16.17 -1.97
C GLN A 135 7.58 -14.72 -1.52
N CYS A 136 8.54 -13.84 -1.81
CA CYS A 136 8.44 -12.40 -1.59
C CYS A 136 8.88 -11.65 -2.85
N ILE A 137 8.06 -10.71 -3.30
CA ILE A 137 8.28 -9.91 -4.51
C ILE A 137 8.17 -8.42 -4.16
N ILE A 138 9.06 -7.61 -4.72
CA ILE A 138 8.94 -6.14 -4.68
C ILE A 138 8.47 -5.65 -6.04
N THR A 139 7.43 -4.82 -6.04
CA THR A 139 7.01 -4.06 -7.23
C THR A 139 7.23 -2.59 -6.97
N GLY A 140 7.95 -1.90 -7.85
CA GLY A 140 8.19 -0.46 -7.78
C GLY A 140 7.77 0.25 -9.06
N ASP A 141 7.55 1.55 -8.95
CA ASP A 141 7.32 2.43 -10.10
C ASP A 141 7.93 3.80 -9.81
N THR A 142 8.78 4.30 -10.72
CA THR A 142 9.51 5.58 -10.58
C THR A 142 9.04 6.65 -11.56
N ARG A 143 7.94 6.40 -12.29
CA ARG A 143 7.51 7.22 -13.42
C ARG A 143 6.50 8.31 -13.07
N CYS A 144 6.02 8.34 -11.82
CA CYS A 144 4.95 9.24 -11.41
C CYS A 144 5.42 10.69 -11.49
N GLN A 145 4.63 11.56 -12.12
CA GLN A 145 4.90 12.99 -12.20
C GLN A 145 3.80 13.76 -11.46
N PHE A 146 4.20 14.57 -10.48
CA PHE A 146 3.26 15.39 -9.71
C PHE A 146 3.16 16.81 -10.30
N LEU A 147 1.94 17.27 -10.63
CA LEU A 147 1.67 18.64 -11.11
C LEU A 147 1.01 19.55 -10.08
N GLU A 148 0.14 19.03 -9.21
CA GLU A 148 -0.59 19.80 -8.17
C GLU A 148 -0.40 19.19 -6.77
N PRO A 149 -0.75 19.85 -5.65
CA PRO A 149 -0.78 19.22 -4.32
C PRO A 149 -1.94 18.21 -4.19
N ASP A 150 -1.74 17.12 -3.43
CA ASP A 150 -2.79 16.13 -3.13
C ASP A 150 -3.56 16.61 -1.90
N ASP A 151 -4.88 16.65 -2.00
CA ASP A 151 -5.74 16.54 -0.82
C ASP A 151 -5.73 15.08 -0.33
N GLY A 152 -5.67 14.86 0.98
CA GLY A 152 -5.78 13.51 1.57
C GLY A 152 -4.48 12.70 1.70
N LEU A 153 -3.30 13.34 1.68
CA LEU A 153 -2.02 12.68 1.98
C LEU A 153 -2.01 12.07 3.38
N LEU A 154 -1.59 10.81 3.49
CA LEU A 154 -1.39 10.14 4.77
C LEU A 154 0.10 10.13 5.14
N ALA A 155 0.46 10.48 6.37
CA ALA A 155 1.86 10.44 6.79
C ALA A 155 2.42 9.01 6.79
N ASN A 156 1.56 8.00 6.96
CA ASN A 156 1.94 6.59 7.00
C ASN A 156 2.37 6.00 5.64
N GLU A 157 1.89 6.54 4.52
CA GLU A 157 2.28 6.07 3.18
C GLU A 157 3.60 6.67 2.71
N LEU A 158 4.04 7.79 3.30
CA LEU A 158 5.21 8.54 2.84
C LEU A 158 6.50 8.07 3.51
N MET A 159 7.59 8.04 2.75
CA MET A 159 8.93 7.87 3.32
C MET A 159 9.50 9.14 3.91
N THR A 160 10.38 8.99 4.90
CA THR A 160 11.14 10.13 5.43
C THR A 160 12.27 10.48 4.47
N VAL A 161 12.37 11.75 4.09
CA VAL A 161 13.39 12.23 3.15
C VAL A 161 14.40 13.09 3.89
N HIS A 162 15.60 12.55 4.10
CA HIS A 162 16.73 13.30 4.62
C HIS A 162 17.49 13.95 3.47
N GLN A 163 16.97 15.07 2.95
CA GLN A 163 17.75 15.92 2.05
C GLN A 163 18.53 16.97 2.86
N ALA A 164 19.82 17.13 2.53
CA ALA A 164 20.54 18.33 2.96
C ALA A 164 19.85 19.56 2.34
N PRO A 165 19.62 20.65 3.09
CA PRO A 165 19.02 21.85 2.53
C PRO A 165 19.85 22.29 1.34
N ALA A 166 19.20 22.48 0.19
CA ALA A 166 19.84 22.89 -1.05
C ALA A 166 20.46 24.29 -0.89
N ARG A 167 21.67 24.37 -0.35
CA ARG A 167 22.55 25.54 -0.51
C ARG A 167 23.19 25.47 -1.90
N GLY A 168 22.36 25.62 -2.94
CA GLY A 168 22.82 25.83 -4.30
C GLY A 168 22.37 27.19 -4.76
N LYS A 169 23.32 28.08 -5.10
CA LYS A 169 23.02 29.35 -5.79
C LYS A 169 22.15 29.03 -7.00
N GLN A 170 21.00 29.70 -7.11
CA GLN A 170 20.21 29.72 -8.34
C GLN A 170 21.10 30.26 -9.47
N THR A 171 21.73 29.36 -10.22
CA THR A 171 22.34 29.72 -11.50
C THR A 171 21.22 29.78 -12.53
N ALA A 172 21.09 30.96 -13.13
CA ALA A 172 19.99 31.40 -13.97
C ALA A 172 19.79 30.57 -15.26
N LYS A 173 18.54 30.66 -15.75
CA LYS A 173 17.92 30.10 -16.98
C LYS A 173 17.11 28.81 -16.80
N ALA A 174 16.03 28.90 -16.05
CA ALA A 174 14.82 28.13 -16.34
C ALA A 174 13.67 29.15 -16.49
N ASP A 175 12.88 29.02 -17.55
CA ASP A 175 11.70 29.85 -17.81
C ASP A 175 10.70 29.66 -16.64
N PRO A 176 10.24 30.70 -15.95
CA PRO A 176 9.36 30.57 -14.79
C PRO A 176 7.93 30.09 -15.11
N SER A 177 7.64 29.76 -16.37
CA SER A 177 6.31 29.42 -16.88
C SER A 177 5.93 27.93 -16.81
N GLU A 178 6.87 27.02 -16.55
CA GLU A 178 6.57 25.59 -16.40
C GLU A 178 7.27 24.97 -15.17
N PRO A 179 6.53 24.50 -14.15
CA PRO A 179 7.12 23.77 -13.04
C PRO A 179 7.77 22.49 -13.56
N THR A 180 9.07 22.31 -13.33
CA THR A 180 9.77 21.06 -13.70
C THR A 180 9.12 19.90 -12.96
N PRO A 181 8.63 18.84 -13.65
CA PRO A 181 7.93 17.73 -13.01
C PRO A 181 8.83 17.07 -11.98
N THR A 182 8.31 16.88 -10.77
CA THR A 182 8.99 16.13 -9.73
C THR A 182 8.71 14.65 -9.91
N LEU A 183 9.76 13.85 -10.08
CA LEU A 183 9.65 12.40 -10.13
C LEU A 183 9.26 11.85 -8.76
N GLY A 184 8.18 11.07 -8.75
CA GLY A 184 7.71 10.28 -7.63
C GLY A 184 7.99 8.80 -7.83
N ALA A 185 8.26 8.11 -6.72
CA ALA A 185 8.35 6.66 -6.70
C ALA A 185 7.47 6.04 -5.63
N ALA A 186 6.92 4.87 -5.94
CA ALA A 186 6.19 4.02 -5.00
C ALA A 186 6.67 2.59 -5.11
N ALA A 187 6.61 1.85 -4.00
CA ALA A 187 6.98 0.45 -3.94
C ALA A 187 6.07 -0.33 -2.99
N LEU A 188 5.74 -1.55 -3.38
CA LEU A 188 4.95 -2.51 -2.60
C LEU A 188 5.70 -3.83 -2.45
N ALA A 189 5.59 -4.42 -1.27
CA ALA A 189 6.08 -5.77 -0.99
C ALA A 189 4.89 -6.73 -0.99
N TRP A 190 5.00 -7.79 -1.79
CA TRP A 190 3.97 -8.79 -2.00
C TRP A 190 4.47 -10.16 -1.54
N THR A 191 3.57 -10.93 -0.96
CA THR A 191 3.87 -12.30 -0.53
C THR A 191 2.59 -13.13 -0.45
N THR A 192 2.72 -14.42 -0.17
CA THR A 192 1.56 -15.27 0.13
C THR A 192 1.21 -15.16 1.61
N TYR A 193 -0.05 -15.41 1.96
CA TYR A 193 -0.52 -15.41 3.34
C TYR A 193 0.26 -16.42 4.19
N GLU A 194 0.51 -17.61 3.64
CA GLU A 194 1.35 -18.64 4.26
C GLU A 194 2.77 -18.14 4.56
N THR A 195 3.39 -17.45 3.61
CA THR A 195 4.72 -16.86 3.81
C THR A 195 4.68 -15.74 4.84
N ALA A 196 3.64 -14.91 4.84
CA ALA A 196 3.43 -13.89 5.85
C ALA A 196 3.29 -14.51 7.26
N GLU A 197 2.57 -15.63 7.41
CA GLU A 197 2.47 -16.33 8.70
C GLU A 197 3.80 -16.97 9.12
N ARG A 198 4.51 -17.63 8.20
CA ARG A 198 5.86 -18.18 8.42
C ARG A 198 6.84 -17.12 8.92
N LEU A 199 6.78 -15.94 8.32
CA LEU A 199 7.64 -14.79 8.65
C LEU A 199 7.08 -13.92 9.77
N GLN A 200 5.92 -14.27 10.34
CA GLN A 200 5.24 -13.53 11.41
C GLN A 200 4.96 -12.06 11.07
N LEU A 201 4.59 -11.79 9.82
CA LEU A 201 4.28 -10.45 9.31
C LEU A 201 2.85 -10.04 9.69
N GLN A 202 2.62 -8.73 9.74
CA GLN A 202 1.29 -8.14 9.84
C GLN A 202 0.96 -7.42 8.51
N PRO A 203 0.52 -8.14 7.47
CA PRO A 203 0.27 -7.56 6.16
C PRO A 203 -0.80 -6.46 6.20
N LEU A 204 -0.73 -5.53 5.24
CA LEU A 204 -1.64 -4.40 5.14
C LEU A 204 -2.99 -4.80 4.54
N ALA A 205 -2.98 -5.59 3.46
CA ALA A 205 -4.19 -5.94 2.72
C ALA A 205 -4.09 -7.31 2.05
N LEU A 206 -5.24 -7.96 1.85
CA LEU A 206 -5.42 -9.20 1.12
C LEU A 206 -5.95 -8.89 -0.29
N VAL A 207 -5.36 -9.50 -1.32
CA VAL A 207 -5.90 -9.44 -2.68
C VAL A 207 -7.08 -10.41 -2.78
N ARG A 208 -8.29 -9.87 -2.86
CA ARG A 208 -9.52 -10.65 -3.05
C ARG A 208 -9.65 -11.12 -4.48
N GLU A 209 -9.33 -10.21 -5.40
CA GLU A 209 -9.47 -10.46 -6.82
C GLU A 209 -8.56 -9.52 -7.62
N PHE A 210 -8.07 -10.03 -8.75
CA PHE A 210 -7.30 -9.28 -9.73
C PHE A 210 -7.65 -9.77 -11.13
N ALA A 211 -7.97 -8.83 -12.03
CA ALA A 211 -8.25 -9.11 -13.41
C ALA A 211 -7.60 -8.07 -14.33
N VAL A 212 -7.12 -8.53 -15.48
CA VAL A 212 -6.81 -7.68 -16.62
C VAL A 212 -7.74 -8.03 -17.76
N LYS A 213 -8.47 -7.05 -18.27
CA LYS A 213 -9.44 -7.20 -19.37
C LYS A 213 -8.98 -6.45 -20.61
N ASN A 214 -9.46 -6.89 -21.76
CA ASN A 214 -9.06 -6.32 -23.06
C ASN A 214 -9.93 -5.12 -23.46
N ASN A 215 -11.11 -4.97 -22.87
CA ASN A 215 -12.03 -3.88 -23.14
C ASN A 215 -12.91 -3.60 -21.91
N ARG A 216 -13.64 -2.47 -21.97
CA ARG A 216 -14.51 -1.97 -20.90
C ARG A 216 -15.73 -2.83 -20.64
N GLU A 217 -16.33 -3.39 -21.69
CA GLU A 217 -17.55 -4.19 -21.55
C GLU A 217 -17.29 -5.47 -20.76
N ASP A 218 -16.15 -6.13 -21.01
CA ASP A 218 -15.68 -7.30 -20.27
C ASP A 218 -15.39 -6.95 -18.81
N ALA A 219 -14.84 -5.76 -18.56
CA ALA A 219 -14.60 -5.26 -17.20
C ALA A 219 -15.91 -5.00 -16.45
N LEU A 220 -16.91 -4.39 -17.11
CA LEU A 220 -18.22 -4.13 -16.52
C LEU A 220 -19.00 -5.42 -16.27
N TYR A 221 -18.98 -6.36 -17.22
CA TYR A 221 -19.59 -7.68 -17.03
C TYR A 221 -18.93 -8.43 -15.86
N HIS A 222 -17.63 -8.29 -15.69
CA HIS A 222 -16.91 -8.89 -14.57
C HIS A 222 -17.33 -8.31 -13.22
N VAL A 223 -17.63 -7.01 -13.15
CA VAL A 223 -18.15 -6.34 -11.95
C VAL A 223 -19.63 -6.65 -11.69
N HIS A 224 -20.47 -6.81 -12.72
CA HIS A 224 -21.94 -6.93 -12.59
C HIS A 224 -22.50 -8.34 -12.74
N GLY A 225 -21.86 -9.20 -13.52
CA GLY A 225 -22.50 -10.40 -14.09
C GLY A 225 -21.90 -11.73 -13.68
N GLY A 226 -20.78 -11.78 -12.94
CA GLY A 226 -20.06 -13.05 -12.77
C GLY A 226 -19.13 -13.25 -11.57
N GLN A 227 -19.16 -12.44 -10.51
CA GLN A 227 -18.18 -12.50 -9.40
C GLN A 227 -18.80 -12.32 -7.99
N PRO A 228 -18.11 -12.77 -6.92
CA PRO A 228 -18.65 -12.93 -5.55
C PRO A 228 -18.72 -11.65 -4.70
N LEU A 229 -18.25 -10.51 -5.21
CA LEU A 229 -18.27 -9.22 -4.51
C LEU A 229 -19.23 -8.27 -5.20
N LEU A 230 -20.25 -7.82 -4.47
CA LEU A 230 -21.20 -6.82 -4.93
C LEU A 230 -20.58 -5.43 -4.83
N PRO A 231 -20.81 -4.53 -5.79
CA PRO A 231 -20.27 -3.17 -5.73
C PRO A 231 -20.64 -2.39 -4.47
N SER A 232 -21.83 -2.67 -3.89
CA SER A 232 -22.29 -2.09 -2.63
C SER A 232 -21.47 -2.52 -1.41
N GLN A 233 -20.60 -3.53 -1.53
CA GLN A 233 -19.68 -3.97 -0.47
C GLN A 233 -18.33 -3.24 -0.51
N ILE A 234 -18.06 -2.47 -1.57
CA ILE A 234 -16.78 -1.81 -1.75
C ILE A 234 -16.82 -0.43 -1.09
N HIS A 235 -16.06 -0.23 -0.03
CA HIS A 235 -16.00 1.05 0.67
C HIS A 235 -15.40 2.17 -0.20
N THR A 236 -14.24 1.91 -0.83
CA THR A 236 -13.51 2.91 -1.63
C THR A 236 -13.29 2.45 -3.06
N TRP A 237 -13.55 3.33 -4.02
CA TRP A 237 -13.26 3.16 -5.44
C TRP A 237 -12.22 4.17 -5.91
N ASP A 238 -11.05 3.70 -6.28
CA ASP A 238 -9.97 4.50 -6.84
C ASP A 238 -9.88 4.25 -8.35
N LEU A 239 -10.36 5.22 -9.14
CA LEU A 239 -10.48 5.11 -10.59
C LEU A 239 -9.42 5.96 -11.29
N VAL A 240 -8.61 5.33 -12.13
CA VAL A 240 -7.63 6.00 -13.00
C VAL A 240 -8.08 5.90 -14.45
N THR A 241 -8.17 7.05 -15.13
CA THR A 241 -8.64 7.12 -16.51
C THR A 241 -7.84 8.07 -17.39
N SER A 242 -7.62 7.66 -18.64
CA SER A 242 -6.90 8.35 -19.71
C SER A 242 -7.71 9.39 -20.49
N ARG A 243 -9.03 9.42 -20.31
CA ARG A 243 -9.98 10.30 -21.01
C ARG A 243 -10.82 11.05 -19.99
N GLU A 244 -11.40 12.20 -20.40
CA GLU A 244 -12.26 13.09 -19.59
C GLU A 244 -12.94 12.40 -18.39
N PRO A 245 -13.01 13.08 -17.23
CA PRO A 245 -13.28 12.46 -15.94
C PRO A 245 -14.46 11.48 -16.02
N PRO A 246 -14.29 10.24 -15.53
CA PRO A 246 -15.29 9.21 -15.66
C PRO A 246 -16.52 9.66 -14.87
N LYS A 247 -17.59 10.01 -15.59
CA LYS A 247 -18.90 10.19 -14.98
C LYS A 247 -19.31 8.87 -14.29
N PRO A 248 -19.77 8.88 -13.03
CA PRO A 248 -20.25 7.68 -12.31
C PRO A 248 -21.29 6.87 -13.11
N SER A 249 -22.02 7.53 -14.02
CA SER A 249 -22.94 6.92 -14.98
C SER A 249 -22.31 5.84 -15.86
N TYR A 250 -20.99 5.87 -16.07
CA TYR A 250 -20.30 4.93 -16.95
C TYR A 250 -20.30 3.48 -16.46
N PHE A 251 -20.31 3.27 -15.14
CA PHE A 251 -20.36 1.91 -14.60
C PHE A 251 -21.80 1.47 -14.33
N HIS A 252 -22.81 2.34 -14.51
CA HIS A 252 -24.17 2.12 -13.99
C HIS A 252 -24.17 1.61 -12.53
N LEU A 253 -23.18 2.03 -11.75
CA LEU A 253 -23.02 1.64 -10.36
C LEU A 253 -23.74 2.67 -9.50
N ASP A 254 -24.69 2.21 -8.69
CA ASP A 254 -25.16 3.01 -7.57
C ASP A 254 -24.07 3.00 -6.50
N LEU A 255 -23.13 3.95 -6.61
CA LEU A 255 -22.06 4.19 -5.65
C LEU A 255 -22.50 5.14 -4.52
N SER A 256 -23.81 5.37 -4.36
CA SER A 256 -24.31 6.26 -3.32
C SER A 256 -23.91 5.73 -1.93
N GLY A 257 -22.99 6.44 -1.26
CA GLY A 257 -22.45 6.06 0.04
C GLY A 257 -21.03 5.48 0.02
N ASN A 258 -20.46 5.19 -1.15
CA ASN A 258 -19.08 4.72 -1.27
C ASN A 258 -18.14 5.91 -1.48
N ASN A 259 -16.91 5.83 -1.00
CA ASN A 259 -15.89 6.82 -1.29
C ASN A 259 -15.38 6.63 -2.73
N LEU A 260 -15.38 7.69 -3.53
CA LEU A 260 -14.98 7.66 -4.94
C LEU A 260 -13.87 8.66 -5.19
N CYS A 261 -12.69 8.17 -5.57
CA CYS A 261 -11.54 8.94 -5.96
C CYS A 261 -11.28 8.76 -7.45
N THR A 262 -11.01 9.85 -8.16
CA THR A 262 -10.67 9.83 -9.59
C THR A 262 -9.31 10.46 -9.80
N HIS A 263 -8.46 9.80 -10.59
CA HIS A 263 -7.11 10.26 -10.88
C HIS A 263 -6.84 10.26 -12.39
N ASP A 264 -5.96 11.17 -12.80
CA ASP A 264 -5.42 11.21 -14.16
C ASP A 264 -4.28 10.19 -14.30
N ASN A 265 -4.32 9.39 -15.37
CA ASN A 265 -3.33 8.35 -15.63
C ASN A 265 -1.92 8.91 -15.94
N LEU A 266 -1.80 10.20 -16.27
CA LEU A 266 -0.52 10.89 -16.44
C LEU A 266 0.17 11.17 -15.09
N HIS A 267 -0.59 11.17 -14.00
CA HIS A 267 -0.14 11.64 -12.69
C HIS A 267 -0.18 10.58 -11.59
N ILE A 268 -0.64 9.37 -11.89
CA ILE A 268 -0.63 8.27 -10.93
C ILE A 268 -0.31 6.95 -11.60
N THR A 269 0.47 6.12 -10.91
CA THR A 269 0.79 4.77 -11.35
C THR A 269 0.12 3.74 -10.46
N ALA A 270 0.02 2.47 -10.90
CA ALA A 270 -0.64 1.43 -10.12
C ALA A 270 0.01 1.27 -8.73
N SER A 271 1.34 1.40 -8.64
CA SER A 271 2.04 1.34 -7.35
C SER A 271 1.67 2.51 -6.43
N HIS A 272 1.49 3.72 -6.96
CA HIS A 272 1.06 4.87 -6.16
C HIS A 272 -0.38 4.71 -5.68
N LEU A 273 -1.27 4.35 -6.61
CA LEU A 273 -2.69 4.09 -6.34
C LEU A 273 -2.88 3.05 -5.24
N LEU A 274 -2.23 1.89 -5.39
CA LEU A 274 -2.36 0.79 -4.42
C LEU A 274 -1.71 1.12 -3.08
N THR A 275 -0.61 1.88 -3.09
CA THR A 275 -0.01 2.38 -1.84
C THR A 275 -1.00 3.26 -1.09
N HIS A 276 -1.65 4.21 -1.76
CA HIS A 276 -2.65 5.06 -1.14
C HIS A 276 -3.84 4.24 -0.62
N LEU A 277 -4.43 3.41 -1.48
CA LEU A 277 -5.61 2.60 -1.16
C LEU A 277 -5.37 1.71 0.07
N VAL A 278 -4.24 1.03 0.18
CA VAL A 278 -3.98 0.16 1.35
C VAL A 278 -3.80 0.95 2.64
N HIS A 279 -3.39 2.21 2.59
CA HIS A 279 -3.20 3.04 3.79
C HIS A 279 -4.48 3.79 4.18
N SER A 280 -5.31 4.22 3.21
CA SER A 280 -6.55 4.96 3.45
C SER A 280 -7.76 4.08 3.78
N LEU A 281 -7.75 2.81 3.37
CA LEU A 281 -8.87 1.89 3.59
C LEU A 281 -9.03 1.53 5.09
N PRO A 282 -10.24 1.68 5.68
CA PRO A 282 -10.49 1.26 7.06
C PRO A 282 -10.34 -0.25 7.25
N ALA A 283 -9.98 -0.68 8.46
CA ALA A 283 -9.65 -2.09 8.73
C ALA A 283 -10.89 -3.01 8.60
N GLY A 284 -10.78 -4.01 7.72
CA GLY A 284 -11.86 -4.94 7.38
C GLY A 284 -12.74 -4.52 6.21
N GLU A 285 -12.56 -3.30 5.70
CA GLU A 285 -13.29 -2.82 4.53
C GLU A 285 -12.65 -3.28 3.21
N LEU A 286 -13.44 -3.21 2.13
CA LEU A 286 -13.02 -3.53 0.77
C LEU A 286 -12.75 -2.27 -0.04
N GLY A 287 -11.67 -2.27 -0.80
CA GLY A 287 -11.31 -1.22 -1.73
C GLY A 287 -11.13 -1.78 -3.14
N CYS A 288 -11.48 -0.99 -4.15
CA CYS A 288 -11.27 -1.32 -5.56
C CYS A 288 -10.36 -0.28 -6.21
N ALA A 289 -9.31 -0.74 -6.88
CA ALA A 289 -8.51 0.07 -7.77
C ALA A 289 -8.75 -0.35 -9.22
N TYR A 290 -9.09 0.63 -10.06
CA TYR A 290 -9.32 0.48 -11.49
C TYR A 290 -8.33 1.37 -12.25
N MET A 291 -7.72 0.84 -13.31
CA MET A 291 -6.81 1.61 -14.16
C MET A 291 -6.96 1.22 -15.63
N ASP A 292 -7.07 2.22 -16.51
CA ASP A 292 -6.97 2.00 -17.94
C ASP A 292 -5.52 2.11 -18.46
N GLY A 293 -5.17 1.19 -19.34
CA GLY A 293 -3.92 1.21 -20.09
C GLY A 293 -4.11 1.97 -21.41
N SER A 294 -3.03 2.57 -21.90
CA SER A 294 -3.01 3.23 -23.20
C SER A 294 -3.28 2.28 -24.38
N ASP A 295 -3.06 0.97 -24.20
CA ASP A 295 -3.34 -0.09 -25.19
C ASP A 295 -4.80 -0.58 -25.17
N GLY A 296 -5.67 0.04 -24.37
CA GLY A 296 -7.07 -0.35 -24.21
C GLY A 296 -7.31 -1.45 -23.17
N ARG A 297 -6.25 -2.05 -22.60
CA ARG A 297 -6.41 -2.99 -21.49
C ARG A 297 -6.85 -2.26 -20.23
N LEU A 298 -7.53 -2.99 -19.37
CA LEU A 298 -8.05 -2.48 -18.10
C LEU A 298 -7.60 -3.39 -16.97
N MET A 299 -7.14 -2.79 -15.89
CA MET A 299 -6.79 -3.48 -14.66
C MET A 299 -7.87 -3.21 -13.60
N ILE A 300 -8.30 -4.27 -12.92
CA ILE A 300 -9.15 -4.17 -11.73
C ILE A 300 -8.55 -5.03 -10.64
N ILE A 301 -8.43 -4.46 -9.43
CA ILE A 301 -7.99 -5.19 -8.24
C ILE A 301 -8.85 -4.82 -7.04
N PHE A 302 -9.32 -5.85 -6.34
CA PHE A 302 -10.08 -5.73 -5.11
C PHE A 302 -9.19 -6.13 -3.93
N LEU A 303 -9.11 -5.23 -2.95
CA LEU A 303 -8.33 -5.40 -1.73
C LEU A 303 -9.24 -5.42 -0.51
N GLU A 304 -8.91 -6.25 0.46
CA GLU A 304 -9.49 -6.22 1.81
C GLU A 304 -8.41 -5.71 2.77
N LYS A 305 -8.68 -4.63 3.51
CA LYS A 305 -7.75 -4.14 4.53
C LYS A 305 -7.71 -5.14 5.69
N LEU A 306 -6.53 -5.66 6.00
CA LEU A 306 -6.38 -6.63 7.07
C LEU A 306 -6.30 -5.96 8.43
N LYS A 307 -6.99 -6.55 9.40
CA LYS A 307 -6.85 -6.22 10.82
C LYS A 307 -5.59 -6.89 11.37
N PRO A 308 -4.66 -6.14 12.01
CA PRO A 308 -3.50 -6.75 12.64
C PRO A 308 -3.90 -7.83 13.65
N LYS A 309 -3.25 -9.00 13.58
CA LYS A 309 -3.45 -10.12 14.52
C LYS A 309 -2.61 -9.96 15.80
N ILE A 310 -2.49 -8.73 16.31
CA ILE A 310 -1.80 -8.48 17.59
C ILE A 310 -2.86 -8.31 18.66
N ALA A 311 -2.76 -9.11 19.73
CA ALA A 311 -3.66 -9.02 20.86
C ALA A 311 -3.58 -7.61 21.48
N GLN A 312 -4.70 -6.90 21.46
CA GLN A 312 -4.90 -5.65 22.18
C GLN A 312 -5.12 -6.00 23.65
N VAL A 313 -4.03 -6.04 24.43
CA VAL A 313 -4.10 -6.19 25.88
C VAL A 313 -4.58 -4.87 26.46
N ASP A 314 -5.64 -4.92 27.27
CA ASP A 314 -6.32 -3.75 27.85
C ASP A 314 -6.86 -2.73 26.83
N GLY A 315 -7.11 -3.18 25.59
CA GLY A 315 -7.55 -2.30 24.49
C GLY A 315 -6.47 -1.36 23.96
N LEU A 316 -5.21 -1.53 24.37
CA LEU A 316 -4.10 -0.67 23.97
C LEU A 316 -3.25 -1.28 22.84
N PRO A 317 -2.92 -0.49 21.79
CA PRO A 317 -2.04 -0.93 20.72
C PRO A 317 -0.62 -1.16 21.24
N LEU A 318 0.10 -2.04 20.54
CA LEU A 318 1.50 -2.33 20.80
C LEU A 318 2.39 -1.48 19.90
N LEU A 319 3.24 -0.67 20.53
CA LEU A 319 4.40 -0.06 19.91
C LEU A 319 5.63 -0.93 20.14
N THR A 320 6.28 -1.38 19.07
CA THR A 320 7.56 -2.09 19.12
C THR A 320 8.68 -1.18 18.66
N LEU A 321 9.60 -0.87 19.56
CA LEU A 321 10.76 -0.02 19.32
C LEU A 321 12.02 -0.88 19.16
N TYR A 322 12.60 -0.88 17.95
CA TYR A 322 13.92 -1.44 17.69
C TYR A 322 15.00 -0.43 18.09
N THR A 323 15.89 -0.84 18.99
CA THR A 323 16.86 0.02 19.67
C THR A 323 18.16 -0.73 20.02
N LYS A 324 19.15 -0.07 20.62
CA LYS A 324 20.40 -0.63 21.17
C LYS A 324 20.81 0.13 22.44
N LYS A 325 21.79 -0.36 23.21
CA LYS A 325 22.35 0.40 24.33
C LYS A 325 23.82 0.80 24.09
N PRO A 326 24.20 2.08 24.31
CA PRO A 326 23.35 3.27 24.48
C PRO A 326 22.70 3.74 23.16
N CYS A 327 21.57 4.45 23.22
CA CYS A 327 20.93 5.08 22.05
C CYS A 327 20.19 6.39 22.42
N PRO A 328 20.87 7.56 22.39
CA PRO A 328 20.25 8.83 22.74
C PRO A 328 19.01 9.17 21.90
N LEU A 329 19.06 8.94 20.58
CA LEU A 329 17.90 9.16 19.69
C LEU A 329 16.69 8.30 20.08
N CYS A 330 16.93 7.10 20.59
CA CYS A 330 15.87 6.22 21.07
C CYS A 330 15.29 6.73 22.39
N ASP A 331 16.13 7.24 23.29
CA ASP A 331 15.71 7.81 24.57
C ASP A 331 14.88 9.10 24.36
N ASP A 332 15.26 9.94 23.39
CA ASP A 332 14.50 11.12 22.97
C ASP A 332 13.13 10.76 22.37
N LEU A 333 13.08 9.72 21.53
CA LEU A 333 11.82 9.24 20.94
C LEU A 333 10.88 8.70 22.02
N VAL A 334 11.39 7.91 22.97
CA VAL A 334 10.58 7.40 24.09
C VAL A 334 10.08 8.54 24.96
N SER A 335 10.92 9.52 25.25
CA SER A 335 10.51 10.69 26.04
C SER A 335 9.37 11.46 25.36
N GLN A 336 9.43 11.65 24.03
CA GLN A 336 8.35 12.28 23.26
C GLN A 336 7.05 11.46 23.29
N LEU A 337 7.14 10.13 23.17
CA LEU A 337 5.99 9.24 23.27
C LEU A 337 5.30 9.34 24.64
N GLU A 338 6.08 9.25 25.73
CA GLU A 338 5.53 9.34 27.09
C GLU A 338 4.93 10.72 27.38
N GLN A 339 5.58 11.81 26.95
CA GLN A 339 5.07 13.16 27.20
C GLN A 339 3.72 13.45 26.54
N LYS A 340 3.48 12.92 25.34
CA LYS A 340 2.31 13.28 24.51
C LYS A 340 1.24 12.20 24.43
N TYR A 341 1.62 10.94 24.61
CA TYR A 341 0.77 9.78 24.33
C TYR A 341 0.78 8.74 25.47
N ALA A 342 1.30 9.08 26.65
CA ALA A 342 1.26 8.21 27.83
C ALA A 342 -0.12 7.59 28.07
N GLY A 343 -0.14 6.29 28.34
CA GLY A 343 -1.36 5.52 28.58
C GLY A 343 -2.19 5.17 27.34
N LYS A 344 -1.79 5.63 26.13
CA LYS A 344 -2.48 5.30 24.87
C LYS A 344 -1.88 4.10 24.12
N PHE A 345 -0.80 3.51 24.63
CA PHE A 345 -0.10 2.40 24.01
C PHE A 345 0.66 1.57 25.05
N ARG A 346 1.07 0.37 24.63
CA ARG A 346 2.08 -0.45 25.31
C ARG A 346 3.37 -0.37 24.51
N LEU A 347 4.52 -0.25 25.18
CA LEU A 347 5.82 -0.15 24.50
C LEU A 347 6.70 -1.36 24.81
N GLU A 348 7.12 -2.06 23.76
CA GLU A 348 8.13 -3.11 23.83
C GLU A 348 9.42 -2.65 23.16
N LYS A 349 10.55 -2.87 23.83
CA LYS A 349 11.89 -2.55 23.30
C LYS A 349 12.58 -3.82 22.81
N VAL A 350 12.92 -3.86 21.53
CA VAL A 350 13.72 -4.93 20.92
C VAL A 350 15.14 -4.42 20.73
N TYR A 351 16.08 -5.01 21.49
CA TYR A 351 17.49 -4.67 21.43
C TYR A 351 18.17 -5.42 20.26
N ILE A 352 18.47 -4.69 19.19
CA ILE A 352 18.98 -5.27 17.93
C ILE A 352 20.42 -5.79 18.06
N ASP A 353 21.16 -5.33 19.05
CA ASP A 353 22.55 -5.72 19.35
C ASP A 353 22.65 -7.08 20.08
N ARG A 354 21.53 -7.69 20.47
CA ARG A 354 21.49 -9.02 21.06
C ARG A 354 21.66 -10.13 19.99
N LYS A 355 22.28 -11.25 20.38
CA LYS A 355 22.61 -12.36 19.47
C LYS A 355 21.37 -12.97 18.80
N GLU A 356 20.28 -13.07 19.53
CA GLU A 356 18.98 -13.55 19.03
C GLU A 356 18.34 -12.60 17.99
N ASN A 357 18.76 -11.34 17.96
CA ASN A 357 18.16 -10.28 17.14
C ASN A 357 19.05 -9.84 15.96
N VAL A 358 20.06 -10.64 15.58
CA VAL A 358 21.01 -10.31 14.50
C VAL A 358 20.31 -9.99 13.17
N ARG A 359 19.13 -10.58 12.90
CA ARG A 359 18.32 -10.22 11.72
C ARG A 359 17.92 -8.74 11.72
N TYR A 360 17.52 -8.19 12.86
CA TYR A 360 17.15 -6.79 13.02
C TYR A 360 18.37 -5.88 13.03
N LEU A 361 19.51 -6.37 13.53
CA LEU A 361 20.78 -5.65 13.37
C LEU A 361 21.09 -5.44 11.90
N ARG A 362 20.98 -6.48 11.07
CA ARG A 362 21.24 -6.38 9.62
C ARG A 362 20.24 -5.45 8.91
N LEU A 363 19.02 -5.36 9.41
CA LEU A 363 17.96 -4.55 8.81
C LEU A 363 18.02 -3.07 9.23
N PHE A 364 18.32 -2.79 10.51
CA PHE A 364 18.11 -1.46 11.12
C PHE A 364 19.36 -0.82 11.71
N ARG A 365 20.56 -1.37 11.53
CA ARG A 365 21.80 -0.89 12.19
C ARG A 365 21.98 0.63 12.18
N HIS A 366 21.63 1.26 11.06
CA HIS A 366 21.81 2.69 10.81
C HIS A 366 20.50 3.48 10.88
N ASP A 367 19.38 2.79 11.14
CA ASP A 367 18.04 3.37 11.05
C ASP A 367 17.31 3.47 12.38
N ILE A 368 17.90 2.95 13.47
CA ILE A 368 17.33 3.10 14.80
C ILE A 368 17.28 4.58 15.26
N PRO A 369 16.24 4.99 16.00
CA PRO A 369 15.10 4.18 16.43
C PRO A 369 14.16 3.81 15.28
N VAL A 370 13.65 2.57 15.27
CA VAL A 370 12.59 2.14 14.34
C VAL A 370 11.37 1.71 15.14
N LEU A 371 10.20 2.26 14.83
CA LEU A 371 8.97 2.06 15.56
C LEU A 371 7.93 1.37 14.68
N PHE A 372 7.29 0.34 15.22
CA PHE A 372 6.19 -0.37 14.60
C PHE A 372 4.93 -0.23 15.47
N PHE A 373 3.77 -0.05 14.83
CA PHE A 373 2.46 0.00 15.45
C PHE A 373 1.68 -1.26 15.10
N ASN A 374 1.33 -2.07 16.10
CA ASN A 374 0.68 -3.37 15.91
C ASN A 374 1.37 -4.24 14.83
N GLY A 375 2.71 -4.25 14.85
CA GLY A 375 3.54 -5.04 13.92
C GLY A 375 3.61 -4.50 12.49
N GLN A 376 3.02 -3.33 12.22
CA GLN A 376 3.18 -2.61 10.95
C GLN A 376 4.08 -1.39 11.15
N PHE A 377 4.87 -1.04 10.13
CA PHE A 377 5.81 0.08 10.23
C PHE A 377 5.10 1.40 10.55
N LEU A 378 5.73 2.22 11.41
CA LEU A 378 5.25 3.56 11.75
C LEU A 378 6.27 4.64 11.37
N CYS A 379 7.50 4.56 11.87
CA CYS A 379 8.55 5.53 11.57
C CYS A 379 9.96 5.02 11.88
N MET A 380 10.97 5.71 11.37
CA MET A 380 12.39 5.49 11.72
C MET A 380 13.12 6.82 11.94
N HIS A 381 14.27 6.78 12.62
CA HIS A 381 15.13 7.91 13.03
C HIS A 381 14.50 8.93 13.99
N LYS A 382 13.25 9.34 13.78
CA LYS A 382 12.48 10.29 14.60
C LYS A 382 11.01 9.86 14.70
N LEU A 383 10.33 10.25 15.79
CA LEU A 383 8.89 10.08 15.93
C LEU A 383 8.15 10.87 14.83
N ASN A 384 7.35 10.17 14.04
CA ASN A 384 6.37 10.78 13.15
C ASN A 384 5.03 10.89 13.90
N GLU A 385 4.78 12.05 14.51
CA GLU A 385 3.59 12.29 15.33
C GLU A 385 2.29 12.25 14.53
N GLU A 386 2.33 12.69 13.27
CA GLU A 386 1.17 12.69 12.38
C GLU A 386 0.78 11.26 12.03
N ALA A 387 1.75 10.44 11.62
CA ALA A 387 1.54 9.02 11.37
C ALA A 387 0.99 8.31 12.61
N LEU A 388 1.52 8.57 13.80
CA LEU A 388 1.01 7.97 15.04
C LEU A 388 -0.43 8.38 15.34
N ARG A 389 -0.76 9.67 15.16
CA ARG A 389 -2.12 10.17 15.37
C ARG A 389 -3.12 9.53 14.42
N GLU A 390 -2.79 9.42 13.12
CA GLU A 390 -3.60 8.71 12.13
C GLU A 390 -3.87 7.26 12.55
N ARG A 391 -2.84 6.55 13.03
CA ARG A 391 -2.97 5.13 13.44
C ARG A 391 -3.79 4.94 14.71
N LEU A 392 -3.70 5.87 15.66
CA LEU A 392 -4.51 5.85 16.87
C LEU A 392 -5.98 6.18 16.56
N ALA A 393 -6.23 7.17 15.70
CA ALA A 393 -7.59 7.54 15.29
C ALA A 393 -8.30 6.38 14.56
N GLY A 394 -7.56 5.59 13.77
CA GLY A 394 -8.13 4.40 13.10
C GLY A 394 -8.45 3.21 14.02
N LEU A 395 -8.24 3.31 15.34
CA LEU A 395 -8.71 2.32 16.32
C LEU A 395 -10.08 2.66 16.92
N GLU A 396 -10.49 3.93 16.87
CA GLU A 396 -11.79 4.44 17.33
C GLU A 396 -12.88 4.21 16.28
#